data_AF-A0A6S5TLV1-F1
#
_entry.id   AF-A0A6S5TLV1-F1
#
_cell.length_a   1.000
_cell.length_b   1.000
_cell.length_c   1.000
_cell.angle_alpha   90.00
_cell.angle_beta   90.00
_cell.angle_gamma   90.00
#
_symmetry.space_group_name_H-M   'P 1'
#
loop_
_entity.id
_entity.type
_entity.pdbx_description
1 polymer ?
#
loop_
_entity_poly.entity_id
_entity_poly.type
_entity_poly.pdbx_seq_one_letter_code
_entity_poly.pdbx_strand_id
1 'polypeptide(L)'
;MAEAAQASAILVGKDDLHASRFAIMAWVDEWVLCSALALRHEWRDRLLQSEHYQTVVGGEAFFARFDALDTCNHQIRMVYLTCLLLGFQGKYRHLEPAQLRARIASARQALPHAWQAEHSCAEITPVDRQGIKRKRRHLWIWRYRFVLTLTVLWAMVSVGLLFTFL
;
A
#
# COMPACT_ATOMS: atom_id res chain seq x y z
N MET A 1 -28.04 -9.58 -14.84
CA MET A 1 -26.69 -9.02 -14.54
C MET A 1 -25.62 -10.10 -14.43
N ALA A 2 -25.88 -11.28 -13.83
CA ALA A 2 -24.92 -12.39 -13.81
C ALA A 2 -24.56 -12.93 -15.21
N GLU A 3 -25.54 -13.01 -16.12
CA GLU A 3 -25.37 -13.58 -17.47
C GLU A 3 -24.47 -12.75 -18.41
N ALA A 4 -24.49 -11.42 -18.26
CA ALA A 4 -23.60 -10.52 -19.00
C ALA A 4 -22.14 -10.58 -18.50
N ALA A 5 -21.94 -10.81 -17.20
CA ALA A 5 -20.62 -11.08 -16.63
C ALA A 5 -20.10 -12.47 -17.02
N GLN A 6 -21.01 -13.46 -17.15
CA GLN A 6 -20.68 -14.79 -17.65
C GLN A 6 -20.27 -14.73 -19.13
N ALA A 7 -20.97 -13.95 -19.96
CA ALA A 7 -20.70 -13.81 -21.38
C ALA A 7 -19.39 -13.05 -21.69
N SER A 8 -19.04 -12.02 -20.90
CA SER A 8 -17.75 -11.34 -21.02
C SER A 8 -16.58 -12.20 -20.51
N ALA A 9 -16.82 -13.04 -19.51
CA ALA A 9 -15.86 -14.05 -19.04
C ALA A 9 -15.61 -15.18 -20.04
N ILE A 10 -16.44 -15.34 -21.09
CA ILE A 10 -16.19 -16.31 -22.17
C ILE A 10 -15.17 -15.74 -23.18
N LEU A 11 -15.03 -14.42 -23.29
CA LEU A 11 -14.04 -13.77 -24.17
C LEU A 11 -12.65 -13.66 -23.55
N VAL A 12 -12.56 -13.66 -22.22
CA VAL A 12 -11.29 -13.64 -21.48
C VAL A 12 -10.94 -15.07 -21.09
N GLY A 13 -9.73 -15.53 -21.44
CA GLY A 13 -9.28 -16.87 -21.07
C GLY A 13 -9.42 -17.10 -19.56
N LYS A 14 -9.83 -18.30 -19.13
CA LYS A 14 -9.96 -18.61 -17.69
C LYS A 14 -8.66 -18.34 -16.94
N ASP A 15 -7.51 -18.66 -17.55
CA ASP A 15 -6.19 -18.44 -16.97
C ASP A 15 -5.88 -16.94 -16.79
N ASP A 16 -6.27 -16.11 -17.75
CA ASP A 16 -6.16 -14.65 -17.69
C ASP A 16 -7.00 -14.06 -16.55
N LEU A 17 -8.22 -14.56 -16.39
CA LEU A 17 -9.10 -14.19 -15.29
C LEU A 17 -8.46 -14.57 -13.93
N HIS A 18 -7.93 -15.79 -13.81
CA HIS A 18 -7.26 -16.25 -12.60
C HIS A 18 -6.01 -15.42 -12.29
N ALA A 19 -5.19 -15.13 -13.29
CA ALA A 19 -3.97 -14.34 -13.15
C ALA A 19 -4.27 -12.89 -12.72
N SER A 20 -5.28 -12.25 -13.32
CA SER A 20 -5.73 -10.89 -12.98
C SER A 20 -6.32 -10.84 -11.59
N ARG A 21 -7.20 -11.79 -11.26
CA ARG A 21 -7.86 -11.86 -9.94
C ARG A 21 -6.83 -12.03 -8.83
N PHE A 22 -5.82 -12.88 -9.05
CA PHE A 22 -4.72 -13.03 -8.10
C PHE A 22 -3.97 -11.72 -7.85
N ALA A 23 -3.58 -11.00 -8.89
CA ALA A 23 -2.86 -9.73 -8.77
C ALA A 23 -3.62 -8.70 -7.92
N ILE A 24 -4.93 -8.57 -8.20
CA ILE A 24 -5.81 -7.64 -7.49
C ILE A 24 -5.96 -8.07 -6.02
N MET A 25 -6.20 -9.35 -5.74
CA MET A 25 -6.32 -9.86 -4.38
C MET A 25 -5.04 -9.65 -3.57
N ALA A 26 -3.87 -9.95 -4.14
CA ALA A 26 -2.59 -9.73 -3.48
C ALA A 26 -2.37 -8.24 -3.15
N TRP A 27 -2.75 -7.34 -4.06
CA TRP A 27 -2.70 -5.90 -3.81
C TRP A 27 -3.66 -5.44 -2.71
N VAL A 28 -4.89 -5.93 -2.71
CA VAL A 28 -5.89 -5.63 -1.66
C VAL A 28 -5.41 -6.13 -0.31
N ASP A 29 -4.93 -7.37 -0.22
CA ASP A 29 -4.36 -7.94 1.01
C ASP A 29 -3.23 -7.06 1.53
N GLU A 30 -2.28 -6.68 0.68
CA GLU A 30 -1.18 -5.80 1.08
C GLU A 30 -1.67 -4.41 1.51
N TRP A 31 -2.66 -3.86 0.81
CA TRP A 31 -3.23 -2.56 1.14
C TRP A 31 -3.87 -2.58 2.53
N VAL A 32 -4.77 -3.54 2.80
CA VAL A 32 -5.42 -3.71 4.11
C VAL A 32 -4.38 -3.97 5.20
N LEU A 33 -3.39 -4.82 4.92
CA LEU A 33 -2.29 -5.11 5.85
C LEU A 33 -1.39 -3.92 6.15
N CYS A 34 -1.47 -2.82 5.39
CA CYS A 34 -0.72 -1.58 5.62
C CYS A 34 -1.55 -0.43 6.26
N SER A 35 -2.87 -0.55 6.38
CA SER A 35 -3.79 0.61 6.31
C SER A 35 -4.38 1.25 7.59
N ALA A 36 -3.81 1.31 8.78
CA ALA A 36 -4.48 1.73 10.05
C ALA A 36 -5.91 1.16 10.40
N LEU A 37 -6.58 0.41 9.52
CA LEU A 37 -7.93 -0.12 9.73
C LEU A 37 -7.95 -1.14 10.87
N ALA A 38 -9.03 -1.14 11.67
CA ALA A 38 -9.24 -2.11 12.74
C ALA A 38 -9.35 -3.54 12.20
N LEU A 39 -10.00 -3.70 11.03
CA LEU A 39 -10.17 -4.98 10.34
C LEU A 39 -8.84 -5.67 9.98
N ARG A 40 -7.72 -4.95 9.98
CA ARG A 40 -6.40 -5.50 9.64
C ARG A 40 -6.07 -6.78 10.42
N HIS A 41 -6.43 -6.83 11.71
CA HIS A 41 -6.12 -7.98 12.55
C HIS A 41 -6.87 -9.22 12.09
N GLU A 42 -8.18 -9.11 11.87
CA GLU A 42 -9.02 -10.20 11.35
C GLU A 42 -8.62 -10.58 9.92
N TRP A 43 -8.30 -9.58 9.08
CA TRP A 43 -7.87 -9.79 7.70
C TRP A 43 -6.59 -10.60 7.61
N ARG A 44 -5.65 -10.41 8.54
CA ARG A 44 -4.37 -11.14 8.56
C ARG A 44 -4.56 -12.64 8.74
N ASP A 45 -5.61 -13.06 9.45
CA ASP A 45 -5.91 -14.46 9.68
C ASP A 45 -6.64 -15.10 8.48
N ARG A 46 -7.17 -14.27 7.56
CA ARG A 46 -7.98 -14.67 6.40
C ARG A 46 -7.63 -13.86 5.15
N LEU A 47 -6.38 -13.96 4.71
CA LEU A 47 -5.93 -13.29 3.49
C LEU A 47 -6.61 -13.89 2.25
N LEU A 48 -7.08 -13.04 1.34
CA LEU A 48 -7.75 -13.45 0.11
C LEU A 48 -6.87 -14.36 -0.75
N GLN A 49 -5.57 -14.07 -0.81
CA GLN A 49 -4.59 -14.90 -1.53
C GLN A 49 -4.44 -16.31 -0.93
N SER A 50 -4.60 -16.45 0.39
CA SER A 50 -4.53 -17.75 1.07
C SER A 50 -5.83 -18.53 0.86
N GLU A 51 -6.98 -17.88 1.02
CA GLU A 51 -8.29 -18.52 0.84
C GLU A 51 -8.52 -19.00 -0.60
N HIS A 52 -8.12 -18.22 -1.60
CA HIS A 52 -8.39 -18.55 -3.00
C HIS A 52 -7.27 -19.30 -3.73
N TYR A 53 -6.02 -19.19 -3.27
CA TYR A 53 -4.85 -19.71 -4.00
C TYR A 53 -3.83 -20.44 -3.12
N GLN A 54 -4.17 -20.70 -1.85
CA GLN A 54 -3.35 -21.48 -0.91
C GLN A 54 -1.87 -21.03 -0.84
N THR A 55 -1.63 -19.73 -1.03
CA THR A 55 -0.29 -19.16 -1.09
C THR A 55 -0.03 -18.34 0.17
N VAL A 56 1.03 -18.68 0.90
CA VAL A 56 1.43 -17.98 2.14
C VAL A 56 2.27 -16.74 1.86
N VAL A 57 2.99 -16.71 0.71
CA VAL A 57 3.90 -15.62 0.33
C VAL A 57 3.40 -14.88 -0.91
N GLY A 58 2.30 -14.14 -0.74
CA GLY A 58 1.66 -13.41 -1.85
C GLY A 58 2.54 -12.39 -2.56
N GLY A 59 3.41 -11.72 -1.80
CA GLY A 59 4.33 -10.71 -2.33
C GLY A 59 5.38 -11.27 -3.29
N GLU A 60 5.82 -12.53 -3.11
CA GLU A 60 6.75 -13.19 -4.03
C GLU A 60 6.01 -13.86 -5.18
N ALA A 61 4.90 -14.53 -4.87
CA ALA A 61 4.06 -15.19 -5.86
C ALA A 61 3.49 -14.21 -6.89
N PHE A 62 3.22 -12.96 -6.51
CA PHE A 62 2.87 -11.89 -7.45
C PHE A 62 3.92 -11.72 -8.53
N PHE A 63 5.19 -11.53 -8.16
CA PHE A 63 6.23 -11.35 -9.16
C PHE A 63 6.54 -12.63 -9.93
N ALA A 64 6.49 -13.80 -9.28
CA ALA A 64 6.67 -15.07 -9.97
C ALA A 64 5.61 -15.28 -11.07
N ARG A 65 4.34 -14.99 -10.77
CA ARG A 65 3.26 -15.05 -11.76
C ARG A 65 3.40 -13.96 -12.82
N PHE A 66 3.81 -12.76 -12.43
CA PHE A 66 4.03 -11.66 -13.37
C PHE A 66 5.14 -11.97 -14.39
N ASP A 67 6.23 -12.57 -13.92
CA ASP A 67 7.38 -12.96 -14.75
C ASP A 67 7.06 -14.16 -15.65
N ALA A 68 6.11 -15.02 -15.24
CA ALA A 68 5.62 -16.15 -16.03
C ALA A 68 4.57 -15.78 -17.10
N LEU A 69 4.04 -14.55 -17.09
CA LEU A 69 3.09 -14.11 -18.13
C LEU A 69 3.78 -14.02 -19.49
N ASP A 70 3.08 -14.51 -20.52
CA ASP A 70 3.47 -14.28 -21.91
C ASP A 70 3.65 -12.78 -22.18
N THR A 71 4.73 -12.43 -22.88
CA THR A 71 5.05 -11.06 -23.26
C THR A 71 3.97 -10.43 -24.12
N CYS A 72 3.26 -11.24 -24.93
CA CYS A 72 2.19 -10.77 -25.79
C CYS A 72 0.86 -10.53 -25.04
N ASN A 73 0.74 -10.99 -23.78
CA ASN A 73 -0.48 -10.83 -23.00
C ASN A 73 -0.52 -9.47 -22.27
N HIS A 74 -0.63 -8.41 -23.07
CA HIS A 74 -0.55 -7.02 -22.61
C HIS A 74 -1.66 -6.65 -21.62
N GLN A 75 -2.85 -7.25 -21.73
CA GLN A 75 -3.99 -6.97 -20.87
C GLN A 75 -3.70 -7.33 -19.41
N ILE A 76 -3.22 -8.55 -19.17
CA ILE A 76 -2.92 -9.03 -17.82
C ILE A 76 -1.68 -8.33 -17.28
N ARG A 77 -0.67 -8.11 -18.11
CA ARG A 77 0.52 -7.33 -17.73
C ARG A 77 0.16 -5.91 -17.29
N MET A 78 -0.84 -5.28 -17.91
CA MET A 78 -1.38 -4.00 -17.45
C MET A 78 -2.04 -4.10 -16.08
N VAL A 79 -2.82 -5.14 -15.78
CA VAL A 79 -3.41 -5.32 -14.44
C VAL A 79 -2.32 -5.38 -13.37
N TYR A 80 -1.25 -6.14 -13.60
CA TYR A 80 -0.09 -6.22 -12.70
C TYR A 80 0.62 -4.87 -12.58
N LEU A 81 0.88 -4.19 -13.69
CA LEU A 81 1.50 -2.86 -13.69
C LEU A 81 0.66 -1.85 -12.92
N THR A 82 -0.66 -1.86 -13.09
CA THR A 82 -1.60 -1.00 -12.36
C THR A 82 -1.51 -1.25 -10.86
N CYS A 83 -1.46 -2.50 -10.40
CA CYS A 83 -1.27 -2.82 -8.98
C CYS A 83 0.04 -2.21 -8.43
N LEU A 84 1.13 -2.27 -9.19
CA LEU A 84 2.42 -1.65 -8.83
C LEU A 84 2.34 -0.12 -8.77
N LEU A 85 1.68 0.50 -9.74
CA LEU A 85 1.45 1.96 -9.77
C LEU A 85 0.55 2.42 -8.62
N LEU A 86 -0.40 1.58 -8.20
CA LEU A 86 -1.23 1.77 -7.01
C LEU A 86 -0.49 1.46 -5.71
N GLY A 87 0.84 1.28 -5.74
CA GLY A 87 1.69 1.17 -4.56
C GLY A 87 1.83 -0.23 -3.97
N PHE A 88 1.55 -1.29 -4.73
CA PHE A 88 1.97 -2.64 -4.37
C PHE A 88 3.50 -2.74 -4.35
N GLN A 89 4.06 -3.23 -3.26
CA GLN A 89 5.51 -3.42 -3.10
C GLN A 89 5.90 -4.90 -3.12
N GLY A 90 5.12 -5.77 -2.48
CA GLY A 90 5.41 -7.19 -2.34
C GLY A 90 6.84 -7.42 -1.83
N LYS A 91 7.59 -8.29 -2.52
CA LYS A 91 8.99 -8.62 -2.18
C LYS A 91 9.94 -7.41 -2.18
N TYR A 92 9.59 -6.28 -2.79
CA TYR A 92 10.43 -5.08 -2.82
C TYR A 92 10.28 -4.18 -1.60
N ARG A 93 9.37 -4.49 -0.65
CA ARG A 93 9.11 -3.65 0.54
C ARG A 93 10.34 -3.35 1.39
N HIS A 94 11.25 -4.30 1.49
CA HIS A 94 12.46 -4.19 2.31
C HIS A 94 13.72 -3.87 1.48
N LEU A 95 13.54 -3.61 0.18
CA LEU A 95 14.62 -3.30 -0.75
C LEU A 95 14.67 -1.79 -1.02
N GLU A 96 15.72 -1.36 -1.71
CA GLU A 96 15.86 0.03 -2.12
C GLU A 96 14.70 0.45 -3.06
N PRO A 97 14.03 1.59 -2.82
CA PRO A 97 12.90 2.04 -3.63
C PRO A 97 13.23 2.17 -5.13
N ALA A 98 14.50 2.41 -5.45
CA ALA A 98 14.99 2.46 -6.83
C ALA A 98 14.77 1.14 -7.58
N GLN A 99 14.84 -0.01 -6.91
CA GLN A 99 14.65 -1.33 -7.54
C GLN A 99 13.21 -1.54 -8.01
N LEU A 100 12.23 -1.17 -7.17
CA LEU A 100 10.81 -1.23 -7.55
C LEU A 100 10.51 -0.25 -8.70
N ARG A 101 11.06 0.97 -8.63
CA ARG A 101 10.92 1.96 -9.72
C ARG A 101 11.50 1.45 -11.04
N ALA A 102 12.68 0.84 -11.00
CA ALA A 102 13.29 0.23 -12.17
C ALA A 102 12.44 -0.92 -12.73
N ARG A 103 11.87 -1.77 -11.85
CA ARG A 103 10.97 -2.85 -12.27
C ARG A 103 9.70 -2.33 -12.95
N ILE A 104 9.10 -1.27 -12.41
CA ILE A 104 7.92 -0.59 -12.98
C ILE A 104 8.27 0.02 -14.35
N ALA A 105 9.41 0.69 -14.47
CA ALA A 105 9.87 1.29 -15.72
C ALA A 105 10.07 0.22 -16.81
N SER A 106 10.77 -0.87 -16.49
CA SER A 106 10.96 -2.01 -17.39
C SER A 106 9.64 -2.66 -17.80
N ALA A 107 8.71 -2.87 -16.86
CA ALA A 107 7.39 -3.41 -17.15
C ALA A 107 6.59 -2.52 -18.11
N ARG A 108 6.67 -1.20 -17.94
CA ARG A 108 6.00 -0.23 -18.81
C ARG A 108 6.61 -0.22 -20.23
N GLN A 109 7.93 -0.29 -20.36
CA GLN A 109 8.61 -0.34 -21.64
C GLN A 109 8.28 -1.60 -22.45
N ALA A 110 7.96 -2.70 -21.77
CA ALA A 110 7.57 -3.96 -22.40
C ALA A 110 6.12 -3.95 -22.96
N LEU A 111 5.34 -2.89 -22.73
CA LEU A 111 4.00 -2.75 -23.33
C LEU A 111 4.08 -2.08 -24.71
N PRO A 112 3.07 -2.27 -25.59
CA PRO A 112 3.03 -1.64 -26.90
C PRO A 112 3.01 -0.11 -26.74
N HIS A 113 3.65 0.62 -27.66
CA HIS A 113 3.77 2.08 -27.56
C HIS A 113 2.43 2.80 -27.34
N ALA A 114 1.35 2.32 -27.96
CA ALA A 114 0.00 2.86 -27.79
C ALA A 114 -0.51 2.80 -26.33
N TRP A 115 0.04 1.91 -25.50
CA TRP A 115 -0.35 1.69 -24.10
C TRP A 115 0.64 2.35 -23.13
N GLN A 116 1.73 2.94 -23.65
CA GLN A 116 2.73 3.64 -22.85
C GLN A 116 2.33 5.08 -22.52
N ALA A 117 1.45 5.71 -23.32
CA ALA A 117 1.04 7.10 -23.17
C ALA A 117 -0.42 7.27 -22.67
N GLU A 118 -0.59 8.28 -21.82
CA GLU A 118 -1.84 9.02 -21.52
C GLU A 118 -3.02 8.33 -20.80
N HIS A 119 -3.23 7.01 -20.88
CA HIS A 119 -4.27 6.35 -20.05
C HIS A 119 -3.88 6.13 -18.58
N SER A 120 -2.62 6.44 -18.22
CA SER A 120 -2.17 6.55 -16.83
C SER A 120 -2.46 7.93 -16.21
N CYS A 121 -3.13 8.84 -16.94
CA CYS A 121 -3.48 10.20 -16.49
C CYS A 121 -4.78 10.26 -15.67
N ALA A 122 -5.23 9.14 -15.09
CA ALA A 122 -5.90 9.30 -13.82
C ALA A 122 -4.86 10.00 -12.94
N GLU A 123 -5.14 11.22 -12.49
CA GLU A 123 -4.44 11.77 -11.34
C GLU A 123 -4.56 10.67 -10.29
N ILE A 124 -3.51 9.85 -10.17
CA ILE A 124 -3.37 8.86 -9.12
C ILE A 124 -3.35 9.79 -7.93
N THR A 125 -4.52 10.04 -7.34
CA THR A 125 -4.68 10.84 -6.12
C THR A 125 -3.46 10.49 -5.31
N PRO A 126 -2.62 11.47 -4.91
CA PRO A 126 -1.36 11.15 -4.27
C PRO A 126 -1.73 10.31 -3.05
N VAL A 127 -1.59 9.00 -3.22
CA VAL A 127 -1.82 8.05 -2.16
C VAL A 127 -0.54 8.23 -1.38
N ASP A 128 -0.59 9.18 -0.46
CA ASP A 128 0.39 9.34 0.59
C ASP A 128 0.37 8.06 1.45
N ARG A 129 0.95 7.01 0.86
CA ARG A 129 1.32 5.75 1.48
C ARG A 129 2.79 5.84 1.88
N GLN A 130 3.29 7.03 2.19
CA GLN A 130 4.26 7.09 3.28
C GLN A 130 3.46 6.64 4.49
N GLY A 131 3.50 5.31 4.72
CA GLY A 131 2.93 4.69 5.89
C GLY A 131 3.28 5.60 7.04
N ILE A 132 2.25 6.01 7.77
CA ILE A 132 2.32 6.87 8.94
C ILE A 132 3.56 6.44 9.75
N LYS A 133 4.73 7.03 9.44
CA LYS A 133 5.79 7.24 10.39
C LYS A 133 5.22 8.37 11.20
N ARG A 134 4.22 8.06 12.03
CA ARG A 134 3.72 8.97 13.05
C ARG A 134 5.00 9.34 13.77
N LYS A 135 5.47 10.56 13.57
CA LYS A 135 6.61 11.09 14.29
C LYS A 135 6.10 11.22 15.72
N ARG A 136 6.13 10.12 16.48
CA ARG A 136 5.82 10.02 17.91
C ARG A 136 6.69 10.99 18.73
N ARG A 137 7.69 11.64 18.10
CA ARG A 137 8.51 12.72 18.63
C ARG A 137 7.74 14.01 18.91
N HIS A 138 6.74 14.41 18.11
CA HIS A 138 6.10 15.73 18.31
C HIS A 138 5.22 15.77 19.57
N LEU A 139 4.47 14.69 19.84
CA LEU A 139 3.69 14.53 21.07
C LEU A 139 4.58 14.49 22.33
N TRP A 140 5.79 13.94 22.24
CA TRP A 140 6.74 13.92 23.35
C TRP A 140 7.30 15.32 23.67
N ILE A 141 7.63 16.12 22.64
CA ILE A 141 8.13 17.49 22.81
C ILE A 141 7.06 18.41 23.42
N TRP A 142 5.80 18.30 22.95
CA TRP A 142 4.70 19.10 23.52
C TRP A 142 4.38 18.70 24.96
N ARG A 143 4.44 17.40 25.29
CA ARG A 143 4.24 16.92 26.66
C ARG A 143 5.31 17.44 27.62
N TYR A 144 6.58 17.47 27.19
CA TYR A 144 7.68 18.02 28.01
C TYR A 144 7.60 19.54 28.17
N ARG A 145 7.26 20.28 27.11
CA ARG A 145 7.10 21.74 27.16
C ARG A 145 5.97 22.16 28.12
N PHE A 146 4.85 21.45 28.11
CA PHE A 146 3.70 21.75 28.99
C PHE A 146 4.01 21.50 30.47
N VAL A 147 4.69 20.39 30.78
CA VAL A 147 5.13 20.06 32.14
C VAL A 147 6.13 21.11 32.65
N LEU A 148 7.12 21.50 31.84
CA LEU A 148 8.10 22.53 32.21
C LEU A 148 7.41 23.87 32.54
N THR A 149 6.48 24.33 31.69
CA THR A 149 5.79 25.60 31.91
C THR A 149 4.95 25.61 33.20
N LEU A 150 4.26 24.50 33.50
CA LEU A 150 3.49 24.39 34.73
C LEU A 150 4.38 24.38 35.98
N THR A 151 5.53 23.70 35.93
CA THR A 151 6.47 23.69 37.07
C THR A 151 7.05 25.07 37.37
N VAL A 152 7.38 25.87 36.34
CA VAL A 152 7.89 27.24 36.51
C VAL A 152 6.82 28.17 37.05
N LEU A 153 5.59 28.11 36.54
CA LEU A 153 4.48 28.92 37.04
C LEU A 153 4.14 28.58 38.50
N TRP A 154 4.10 27.29 38.85
CA TRP A 154 3.87 26.85 40.21
C TRP A 154 4.96 27.38 41.17
N ALA A 155 6.24 27.30 40.77
CA ALA A 155 7.35 27.84 41.54
C ALA A 155 7.28 29.36 41.71
N MET A 156 6.91 30.11 40.66
CA MET A 156 6.73 31.57 40.77
C MET A 156 5.63 31.94 41.76
N VAL A 157 4.49 31.24 41.73
CA VAL A 157 3.38 31.47 42.67
C VAL A 157 3.81 31.13 44.09
N SER A 158 4.54 30.02 44.31
CA SER A 158 4.99 29.64 45.65
C SER A 158 6.00 30.64 46.23
N VAL A 159 6.94 31.14 45.42
CA VAL A 159 7.92 32.15 45.86
C VAL A 159 7.23 33.48 46.14
N GLY A 160 6.28 33.89 45.31
CA GLY A 160 5.48 35.10 45.53
C GLY A 160 4.68 35.04 46.84
N LEU A 161 4.05 33.89 47.12
CA LEU A 161 3.32 33.67 48.38
C LEU A 161 4.27 33.73 49.59
N LEU A 162 5.43 33.09 49.53
CA LEU A 162 6.42 33.15 50.61
C LEU A 162 6.90 34.57 50.89
N PHE A 163 7.04 35.40 49.85
CA PHE A 163 7.48 36.80 49.98
C PHE A 163 6.38 37.73 50.52
N THR A 164 5.10 37.38 50.35
CA THR A 164 3.98 38.14 50.94
C THR A 164 3.73 37.84 52.42
N PHE A 165 4.25 36.71 52.91
CA PHE A 165 4.11 36.27 54.32
C PHE A 165 5.37 36.51 55.16
N LEU A 166 6.39 37.15 54.59
CA LEU A 166 7.65 37.53 55.26
C LEU A 166 7.71 39.05 55.42
#